data_AF-A0A368VKI0-F1
#
_entry.id   AF-A0A368VKI0-F1
#
_cell.length_a   1.000
_cell.length_b   1.000
_cell.length_c   1.000
_cell.angle_alpha   90.00
_cell.angle_beta   90.00
_cell.angle_gamma   90.00
#
_symmetry.space_group_name_H-M   'P 1'
#
loop_
_entity.id
_entity.type
_entity.pdbx_description
1 polymer ?
#
loop_
_entity_poly.entity_id
_entity_poly.type
_entity_poly.pdbx_seq_one_letter_code
_entity_poly.pdbx_strand_id
1 'polypeptide(L)' 'MELLSDELLIDTYYAAIQFKLEPEFIRLLALEMKRRQVNPEARKITA' A
#
# COMPACT_ATOMS: atom_id res chain seq x y z
N MET A 1 5.85 -4.86 -8.49
CA MET A 1 4.60 -4.89 -7.71
C MET A 1 3.41 -5.39 -8.52
N GLU A 2 3.51 -5.56 -9.84
CA GLU A 2 2.38 -5.97 -10.72
C GLU A 2 1.66 -7.27 -10.31
N LEU A 3 2.34 -8.16 -9.59
CA LEU A 3 1.77 -9.41 -9.08
C LEU A 3 1.05 -9.27 -7.72
N LEU A 4 1.18 -8.13 -7.03
CA LEU A 4 0.44 -7.88 -5.80
C LEU A 4 -1.01 -7.55 -6.15
N SER A 5 -1.97 -8.15 -5.45
CA SER A 5 -3.34 -7.63 -5.44
C SER A 5 -3.37 -6.24 -4.82
N ASP A 6 -4.41 -5.48 -5.11
CA ASP A 6 -4.56 -4.14 -4.55
C ASP A 6 -4.68 -4.17 -3.02
N GLU A 7 -5.33 -5.20 -2.47
CA GLU A 7 -5.42 -5.43 -1.02
C GLU A 7 -4.03 -5.65 -0.39
N LEU A 8 -3.22 -6.52 -0.99
CA LEU A 8 -1.88 -6.82 -0.48
C LEU A 8 -0.93 -5.63 -0.64
N LEU A 9 -1.10 -4.82 -1.69
CA LEU A 9 -0.36 -3.58 -1.90
C LEU A 9 -0.65 -2.57 -0.78
N ILE A 10 -1.92 -2.39 -0.41
CA ILE A 10 -2.33 -1.53 0.71
C ILE A 10 -1.73 -2.05 2.03
N ASP A 11 -1.85 -3.34 2.31
CA ASP A 11 -1.27 -3.97 3.50
C ASP A 11 0.22 -3.71 3.62
N THR A 12 0.92 -3.94 2.51
CA THR A 12 2.38 -3.77 2.45
C THR A 12 2.78 -2.33 2.66
N TYR A 13 2.02 -1.36 2.13
CA TYR A 13 2.25 0.06 2.36
C TYR A 13 2.15 0.44 3.84
N TYR A 14 1.08 0.03 4.51
CA TYR A 14 0.90 0.33 5.94
C TYR A 14 1.92 -0.39 6.82
N ALA A 15 2.22 -1.66 6.52
CA ALA A 15 3.27 -2.40 7.22
C ALA A 15 4.64 -1.72 7.05
N ALA A 16 4.98 -1.26 5.84
CA ALA A 16 6.24 -0.57 5.57
C ALA A 16 6.39 0.72 6.39
N ILE A 17 5.30 1.49 6.56
CA ILE A 17 5.27 2.66 7.44
C ILE A 17 5.44 2.25 8.91
N GLN A 18 4.67 1.25 9.37
CA GLN A 18 4.68 0.79 10.76
C GLN A 18 6.07 0.31 11.19
N PHE A 19 6.75 -0.47 10.34
CA PHE A 19 8.08 -0.99 10.59
C PHE A 19 9.22 0.00 10.25
N LYS A 20 8.88 1.23 9.83
CA LYS A 20 9.85 2.28 9.48
C LYS A 20 10.88 1.79 8.46
N LEU A 21 10.40 1.11 7.41
CA LEU A 21 11.26 0.66 6.33
C LEU A 21 11.82 1.85 5.54
N GLU A 22 12.76 1.56 4.63
CA GLU A 22 13.42 2.56 3.80
C GLU A 22 12.41 3.52 3.13
N PRO A 23 12.57 4.85 3.27
CA PRO A 23 11.63 5.82 2.72
C PRO A 23 11.41 5.67 1.21
N GLU A 24 12.44 5.27 0.48
CA GLU A 24 12.36 5.01 -0.96
C GLU A 24 11.44 3.83 -1.28
N PHE A 25 11.45 2.78 -0.45
CA PHE A 25 10.54 1.65 -0.60
C PHE A 25 9.08 2.06 -0.35
N ILE A 26 8.84 2.84 0.71
CA ILE A 26 7.51 3.39 1.02
C ILE A 26 7.02 4.27 -0.14
N ARG A 27 7.91 5.09 -0.72
CA ARG A 27 7.61 5.94 -1.88
C ARG A 27 7.20 5.11 -3.11
N LEU A 28 7.89 4.01 -3.38
CA LEU A 28 7.55 3.13 -4.50
C LEU A 28 6.16 2.49 -4.33
N LEU A 29 5.81 2.06 -3.10
CA LEU A 29 4.47 1.55 -2.80
C LEU A 29 3.39 2.61 -3.04
N ALA A 30 3.61 3.83 -2.56
CA ALA A 30 2.67 4.94 -2.74
C ALA A 30 2.47 5.31 -4.22
N LEU A 31 3.55 5.31 -5.02
CA LEU A 31 3.48 5.56 -6.46
C LEU A 31 2.69 4.48 -7.19
N GLU A 32 2.87 3.21 -6.81
CA GLU A 32 2.12 2.10 -7.39
C GLU A 32 0.63 2.17 -7.03
N MET A 33 0.30 2.48 -5.77
CA MET A 33 -1.10 2.70 -5.35
C MET A 33 -1.76 3.82 -6.13
N LYS A 34 -1.05 4.94 -6.35
CA LYS A 34 -1.51 6.05 -7.17
C LYS A 34 -1.72 5.63 -8.64
N ARG A 35 -0.78 4.87 -9.22
CA ARG A 35 -0.85 4.38 -10.61
C ARG A 35 -2.10 3.53 -10.84
N ARG A 36 -2.46 2.70 -9.86
CA ARG A 36 -3.62 1.80 -9.91
C ARG A 36 -4.94 2.45 -9.46
N GLN A 37 -4.88 3.68 -8.95
CA GLN A 37 -6.04 4.38 -8.38
C GLN A 37 -6.67 3.60 -7.21
N VAL A 38 -5.84 2.91 -6.43
CA VAL A 38 -6.28 2.12 -5.27
C VAL A 38 -6.56 3.07 -4.11
N ASN A 39 -7.78 3.03 -3.60
CA ASN A 39 -8.17 3.83 -2.46
C ASN A 39 -7.88 3.07 -1.14
N PRO A 40 -6.90 3.49 -0.34
CA PRO A 40 -6.61 2.84 0.94
C PRO A 40 -7.77 2.92 1.94
N GLU A 41 -8.64 3.93 1.83
CA GLU A 41 -9.82 4.12 2.68
C GLU A 41 -10.98 3.18 2.31
N ALA A 42 -10.89 2.44 1.19
CA ALA A 42 -11.90 1.46 0.80
C ALA A 42 -11.93 0.25 1.75
N ARG A 43 -10.89 0.06 2.58
CA ARG A 43 -10.94 -0.82 3.74
C ARG A 43 -11.81 -0.23 4.84
N LYS A 44 -13.12 -0.16 4.60
CA LYS A 44 -14.05 -0.20 5.73
C LYS A 44 -13.92 -1.58 6.35
N ILE A 45 -13.27 -1.63 7.50
CA ILE A 45 -13.35 -2.76 8.41
C ILE A 45 -14.84 -2.88 8.76
N THR A 46 -15.57 -3.76 8.07
CA THR A 46 -16.80 -4.30 8.63
C THR A 46 -16.38 -5.08 9.87
N ALA A 47 -16.61 -4.45 11.03
CA ALA A 47 -16.51 -5.06 12.34
C ALA A 47 -17.52 -6.20 12.51
#